data_AF-A0A836XHJ2-F1
#
_entry.id   AF-A0A836XHJ2-F1
#
_cell.length_a   1.000
_cell.length_b   1.000
_cell.length_c   1.000
_cell.angle_alpha   90.00
_cell.angle_beta   90.00
_cell.angle_gamma   90.00
#
_symmetry.space_group_name_H-M   'P 1'
#
loop_
_entity.id
_entity.type
_entity.pdbx_description
1 polymer ?
#
loop_
_entity_poly.entity_id
_entity_poly.type
_entity_poly.pdbx_seq_one_letter_code
_entity_poly.pdbx_strand_id
1 'polypeptide(L)'
;MKISIVSYQKNRNAELQGAEGEYLKRLSRHVNVELHAIGKWKDAEGVPQGVERQGQERWSLSSLTFSHQLVRLLLLEALYRSFDILAGGRYHK
;
A
#
# COMPACT_ATOMS: atom_id res chain seq x y z
N MET A 1 -2.86 7.18 -15.42
CA MET A 1 -3.68 6.44 -14.42
C MET A 1 -3.51 7.08 -13.05
N LYS A 2 -4.49 6.96 -12.16
CA LYS A 2 -4.41 7.44 -10.76
C LYS A 2 -4.61 6.27 -9.81
N ILE A 3 -3.77 6.17 -8.78
CA ILE A 3 -3.91 5.20 -7.68
C ILE A 3 -4.06 5.96 -6.38
N SER A 4 -5.14 5.68 -5.65
CA SER A 4 -5.38 6.21 -4.31
C SER A 4 -5.33 5.07 -3.30
N ILE A 5 -4.33 5.10 -2.42
CA ILE A 5 -4.17 4.13 -1.35
C ILE A 5 -4.78 4.71 -0.09
N VAL A 6 -5.78 4.04 0.46
CA VAL A 6 -6.44 4.45 1.70
C VAL A 6 -6.02 3.50 2.83
N SER A 7 -5.53 4.05 3.93
CA SER A 7 -5.08 3.29 5.09
C SER A 7 -5.61 3.89 6.39
N TYR A 8 -5.85 3.06 7.40
CA TYR A 8 -6.48 3.47 8.67
C TYR A 8 -5.54 4.13 9.68
N GLN A 9 -4.24 4.04 9.48
CA GLN A 9 -3.28 4.66 10.39
C GLN A 9 -2.11 5.22 9.61
N LYS A 10 -1.59 6.36 10.07
CA LYS A 10 -0.24 6.78 9.70
C LYS A 10 0.76 5.84 10.38
N ASN A 11 1.80 5.46 9.65
CA ASN A 11 2.93 4.76 10.27
C ASN A 11 3.47 5.62 11.41
N ARG A 12 3.77 5.02 12.57
CA ARG A 12 4.37 5.77 13.70
C ARG A 12 5.88 5.57 13.77
N ASN A 13 6.39 4.59 13.03
CA ASN A 13 7.82 4.31 12.92
C ASN A 13 8.42 5.20 11.81
N ALA A 14 9.42 6.00 12.16
CA ALA A 14 10.06 6.96 11.25
C ALA A 14 10.81 6.28 10.09
N GLU A 15 11.42 5.12 10.31
CA GLU A 15 12.12 4.36 9.27
C GLU A 15 11.13 3.85 8.22
N LEU A 16 9.99 3.31 8.68
CA LEU A 16 8.93 2.85 7.78
C LEU A 16 8.29 4.01 7.01
N GLN A 17 8.10 5.18 7.64
CA GLN A 17 7.66 6.38 6.93
C GLN A 17 8.66 6.81 5.84
N GLY A 18 9.96 6.75 6.13
CA GLY A 18 11.01 7.05 5.16
C GLY A 18 10.98 6.09 3.98
N ALA A 19 10.85 4.79 4.24
CA ALA A 19 10.75 3.76 3.21
C ALA A 19 9.49 3.93 2.33
N GLU A 20 8.34 4.23 2.94
CA GLU A 20 7.10 4.54 2.22
C GLU A 20 7.27 5.76 1.31
N GLY A 21 7.91 6.83 1.81
CA GLY A 21 8.20 8.03 1.04
C GLY A 21 9.07 7.77 -0.18
N GLU A 22 10.08 6.90 -0.05
CA GLU A 22 10.95 6.50 -1.16
C GLU A 22 10.17 5.72 -2.23
N TYR A 23 9.35 4.74 -1.85
CA TYR A 23 8.54 4.00 -2.82
C TYR A 23 7.45 4.87 -3.46
N LEU A 24 6.83 5.79 -2.73
CA LEU A 24 5.89 6.76 -3.29
C LEU A 24 6.57 7.65 -4.33
N LYS A 25 7.80 8.11 -4.07
CA LYS A 25 8.60 8.91 -5.01
C LYS A 25 9.01 8.12 -6.24
N ARG A 26 9.30 6.83 -6.11
CA ARG A 26 9.60 5.97 -7.27
C ARG A 26 8.35 5.70 -8.10
N LEU A 27 7.25 5.34 -7.44
CA LEU A 27 5.97 5.04 -8.07
C LEU A 27 5.38 6.27 -8.78
N SER A 28 5.60 7.47 -8.25
CA SER A 28 5.14 8.73 -8.86
C SER A 28 5.74 9.00 -10.25
N ARG A 29 6.84 8.34 -10.61
CA ARG A 29 7.43 8.39 -11.96
C ARG A 29 6.61 7.60 -13.00
N HIS A 30 5.80 6.65 -12.55
CA HIS A 30 5.00 5.78 -13.41
C HIS A 30 3.51 6.14 -13.39
N VAL A 31 3.00 6.59 -12.24
CA VAL A 31 1.57 6.82 -12.02
C VAL A 31 1.34 7.94 -11.02
N ASN A 32 0.23 8.67 -11.15
CA ASN A 32 -0.18 9.60 -10.11
C ASN A 32 -0.66 8.79 -8.88
N VAL A 33 0.08 8.82 -7.79
CA VAL A 33 -0.20 8.07 -6.56
C VAL A 33 -0.46 9.01 -5.39
N GLU A 34 -1.52 8.73 -4.64
CA GLU A 34 -1.87 9.44 -3.41
C GLU A 34 -2.03 8.45 -2.27
N LEU A 35 -1.45 8.76 -1.11
CA LEU A 35 -1.62 7.99 0.12
C LEU A 35 -2.46 8.79 1.12
N HIS A 36 -3.63 8.25 1.45
CA HIS A 36 -4.59 8.81 2.38
C HIS A 36 -4.59 8.00 3.68
N ALA A 37 -4.40 8.68 4.81
CA ALA A 37 -4.53 8.08 6.12
C ALA A 37 -5.82 8.58 6.77
N ILE A 38 -6.87 7.75 6.75
CA ILE A 38 -8.11 7.99 7.49
C ILE A 38 -7.84 7.63 8.96
N GLY A 39 -8.40 8.39 9.91
CA GLY A 39 -8.04 8.31 11.33
C GLY A 39 -8.32 6.97 12.03
N LYS A 40 -8.20 6.95 13.36
CA LYS A 40 -8.21 5.73 14.19
C LYS A 40 -9.37 4.77 13.88
N TRP A 41 -9.02 3.64 13.29
CA TRP A 41 -9.79 2.40 13.31
C TRP A 41 -9.26 1.51 14.44
N LYS A 42 -10.12 0.71 15.07
CA LYS A 42 -9.68 -0.30 16.04
C LYS A 42 -9.09 -1.47 15.27
N ASP A 43 -7.77 -1.59 15.30
CA ASP A 43 -6.98 -2.58 14.55
C ASP A 43 -7.47 -4.03 14.70
N ALA A 44 -8.19 -4.35 15.79
CA ALA A 44 -8.72 -5.69 16.06
C ALA A 44 -9.99 -6.07 15.26
N GLU A 45 -10.71 -5.11 14.66
CA GLU A 45 -12.04 -5.37 14.09
C GLU A 45 -12.04 -5.66 12.57
N GLY A 46 -10.85 -5.70 11.94
CA GLY A 46 -10.72 -6.03 10.51
C GLY A 46 -11.26 -4.95 9.57
N VAL A 47 -11.60 -5.30 8.32
CA VAL A 47 -12.18 -4.34 7.35
C VAL A 47 -13.68 -4.17 7.65
N PRO A 48 -14.21 -2.93 7.72
CA PRO A 48 -15.65 -2.72 7.92
C PRO A 48 -16.46 -3.45 6.84
N GLN A 49 -17.54 -4.14 7.23
CA GLN A 49 -18.39 -4.93 6.32
C GLN A 49 -18.91 -4.11 5.12
N GLY A 50 -19.16 -2.81 5.30
CA GLY A 50 -19.56 -1.92 4.21
C GLY A 50 -18.51 -1.78 3.11
N VAL A 51 -17.22 -1.78 3.48
CA VAL A 51 -16.11 -1.72 2.52
C VAL A 51 -15.94 -3.07 1.84
N GLU A 52 -16.03 -4.17 2.58
CA GLU A 52 -15.88 -5.51 2.01
C GLU A 52 -16.95 -5.82 0.95
N ARG A 53 -18.20 -5.38 1.16
CA ARG A 53 -19.27 -5.53 0.16
C ARG A 53 -19.14 -4.64 -1.06
N GLN A 54 -18.40 -3.54 -0.96
CA GLN A 54 -18.18 -2.58 -2.05
C GLN A 54 -16.93 -2.87 -2.88
N GLY A 55 -16.00 -3.67 -2.35
CA GLY A 55 -14.78 -4.05 -3.04
C GLY A 55 -15.08 -4.92 -4.26
N GLN A 56 -14.53 -4.54 -5.42
CA GLN A 56 -14.63 -5.35 -6.64
C GLN A 56 -13.72 -6.58 -6.57
N GLU A 57 -12.58 -6.43 -5.88
CA GLU A 57 -11.58 -7.48 -5.73
C GLU A 57 -11.02 -7.52 -4.31
N ARG A 58 -10.55 -8.70 -3.91
CA ARG A 58 -9.85 -8.93 -2.65
C ARG A 58 -8.48 -9.52 -2.93
N TRP A 59 -7.44 -8.83 -2.50
CA TRP A 59 -6.05 -9.29 -2.64
C TRP A 59 -5.50 -9.78 -1.31
N SER A 60 -4.79 -10.90 -1.35
CA SER A 60 -4.02 -11.43 -0.21
C SER A 60 -2.54 -11.33 -0.52
N LEU A 61 -1.78 -10.58 0.29
CA LEU A 61 -0.33 -10.47 0.15
C LEU A 61 0.41 -11.72 0.65
N SER A 62 -0.19 -12.46 1.59
CA SER A 62 0.37 -13.67 2.20
C SER A 62 -0.70 -14.39 3.03
N SER A 63 -0.43 -15.64 3.39
CA SER A 63 -1.18 -16.37 4.43
C SER A 63 -0.85 -15.91 5.86
N LEU A 64 0.17 -15.05 6.03
CA LEU A 64 0.59 -14.52 7.33
C LEU A 64 -0.21 -13.27 7.74
N THR A 65 -0.33 -13.06 9.05
CA THR A 65 -0.87 -11.81 9.62
C THR A 65 0.25 -10.79 9.79
N PHE A 66 0.27 -9.76 8.94
CA PHE A 66 1.21 -8.66 9.05
C PHE A 66 0.65 -7.49 9.86
N SER A 67 1.52 -6.70 10.48
CA SER A 67 1.11 -5.43 11.08
C SER A 67 0.64 -4.46 9.99
N HIS A 68 -0.35 -3.61 10.30
CA HIS A 68 -0.85 -2.62 9.35
C HIS A 68 0.26 -1.72 8.78
N GLN A 69 1.27 -1.39 9.59
CA GLN A 69 2.43 -0.61 9.19
C GLN A 69 3.27 -1.32 8.12
N LEU A 70 3.45 -2.63 8.24
CA LEU A 70 4.22 -3.42 7.29
C LEU A 70 3.45 -3.66 5.99
N VAL A 71 2.16 -3.97 6.08
CA VAL A 71 1.29 -4.20 4.90
C VAL A 71 1.37 -3.05 3.90
N ARG A 72 1.36 -1.81 4.41
CA ARG A 72 1.40 -0.62 3.55
C ARG A 72 2.71 -0.51 2.76
N LEU A 73 3.84 -0.76 3.42
CA LEU A 73 5.15 -0.74 2.78
C LEU A 73 5.26 -1.87 1.73
N LEU A 74 4.82 -3.08 2.07
CA LEU A 74 4.81 -4.22 1.15
C LEU A 74 3.95 -3.96 -0.09
N LEU A 75 2.76 -3.37 0.10
CA LEU A 75 1.89 -2.99 -1.02
C LEU A 75 2.55 -1.96 -1.94
N LEU A 76 3.18 -0.92 -1.38
CA LEU A 76 3.87 0.10 -2.17
C LEU A 76 5.03 -0.48 -2.98
N GLU A 77 5.83 -1.36 -2.39
CA GLU A 77 6.91 -2.04 -3.08
C GLU A 77 6.38 -2.94 -4.21
N ALA A 78 5.35 -3.74 -3.94
CA ALA A 78 4.74 -4.64 -4.92
C ALA A 78 4.13 -3.86 -6.11
N LEU A 79 3.47 -2.74 -5.83
CA LEU A 79 2.96 -1.84 -6.87
C LEU A 79 4.11 -1.28 -7.70
N TYR A 80 5.14 -0.71 -7.06
CA TYR A 80 6.30 -0.20 -7.79
C TYR A 80 6.97 -1.27 -8.66
N ARG A 81 7.19 -2.47 -8.11
CA ARG A 81 7.74 -3.60 -8.86
C ARG A 81 6.89 -3.94 -10.08
N SER A 82 5.56 -3.96 -9.92
CA SER A 82 4.64 -4.24 -11.02
C SER A 82 4.77 -3.20 -12.14
N PHE A 83 4.84 -1.92 -11.80
CA PHE A 83 5.05 -0.86 -12.80
C PHE A 83 6.44 -0.89 -13.44
N ASP A 84 7.48 -1.22 -12.67
CA ASP A 84 8.84 -1.38 -13.21
C ASP A 84 8.87 -2.52 -14.24
N ILE A 85 8.26 -3.68 -13.93
CA ILE A 85 8.11 -4.80 -14.88
C ILE A 85 7.35 -4.35 -16.14
N LEU A 86 6.20 -3.68 -15.99
CA LEU A 86 5.41 -3.20 -17.12
C LEU A 86 6.16 -2.18 -17.99
N ALA A 87 7.10 -1.43 -17.40
CA ALA A 87 7.96 -0.48 -18.10
C ALA A 87 9.22 -1.12 -18.71
N GLY A 88 9.43 -2.44 -18.55
CA GLY A 88 10.64 -3.13 -19.00
C GLY A 88 11.88 -2.83 -18.15
N GLY A 89 11.67 -2.43 -16.90
CA GLY A 89 12.72 -2.18 -15.92
C GLY A 89 13.41 -3.46 -15.42
N ARG A 90 14.48 -3.26 -14.63
CA ARG A 90 15.35 -4.33 -14.11
C ARG A 90 15.34 -4.41 -12.59
N TYR A 91 14.36 -3.79 -11.94
CA TYR A 91 14.22 -3.84 -10.49
C TYR A 91 13.86 -5.25 -10.02
N HIS A 92 12.97 -5.91 -10.78
CA HIS A 92 12.71 -7.33 -10.60
C HIS A 92 13.88 -8.16 -11.15
N LYS A 93 14.38 -9.07 -10.33
CA LYS A 93 15.41 -10.05 -10.66
C LYS A 93 14.88 -11.45 -10.41
#